data_AF-A0A318XJR5-F1
#
_entry.id   AF-A0A318XJR5-F1
#
_cell.length_a   1.000
_cell.length_b   1.000
_cell.length_c   1.000
_cell.angle_alpha   90.00
_cell.angle_beta   90.00
_cell.angle_gamma   90.00
#
_symmetry.space_group_name_H-M   'P 1'
#
loop_
_entity.id
_entity.type
_entity.pdbx_description
1 polymer ?
#
loop_
_entity_poly.entity_id
_entity_poly.type
_entity_poly.pdbx_seq_one_letter_code
_entity_poly.pdbx_strand_id
1 'polypeptide(L)'
;MYDLASWDKLCRTRNNKQGSVTMKGLKKVGSLLTAAMLVLSLSVTALAATEETKITVDDSKDGYVTVSNVTSVKELQYRTVYFVSSPTTISFYGSDLMREIIYYHPNAVVTDNSVELGDLYEELTLDLKLDAEGLYYLSGNSSTLKGTGVYTVIASPEAAMGASFVVVVRDEPATAETVTATPTASKVLVNGSSVSFEAYTINGNNYFKLRDLAKVLSGTGKQFNVSWDGTSKVINLVSGSPYTVTGGEMATGDGKAKQAIINSSSIYKDGGKVSLTAYTINGNNYFKLRDIGQAFDFGVTWDGTANTIKIDTSTGYMLESSSESTTATGATLGIGGSTVSALAMMMQGWPAGVHVEAFVPNGPAQTAGMQLYDVIYKVDDTEVASTDELSTLLKTHNAGDVVKVYVYRPADYEGDGADAVEEYLTFDVTLAK
;
A
#
# COMPACT_ATOMS: atom_id res chain seq x y z
N MET A 1 10.07 17.14 43.33
CA MET A 1 8.77 17.22 44.05
C MET A 1 8.11 18.51 43.62
N TYR A 2 7.30 18.45 42.56
CA TYR A 2 6.48 19.58 42.15
C TYR A 2 5.10 19.45 42.81
N ASP A 3 4.61 20.57 43.33
CA ASP A 3 3.46 20.70 44.21
C ASP A 3 2.13 20.45 43.49
N LEU A 4 1.40 19.41 43.92
CA LEU A 4 0.08 19.00 43.42
C LEU A 4 -0.97 20.13 43.48
N ALA A 5 -0.79 21.14 44.32
CA ALA A 5 -1.71 22.28 44.42
C ALA A 5 -1.63 23.24 43.21
N SER A 6 -0.54 23.21 42.45
CA SER A 6 -0.38 24.02 41.24
C SER A 6 -1.11 23.44 40.02
N TRP A 7 -1.43 22.15 40.05
CA TRP A 7 -2.05 21.41 38.95
C TRP A 7 -3.59 21.62 38.92
N ASP A 8 -4.25 21.62 40.08
CA ASP A 8 -5.71 21.82 40.20
C ASP A 8 -6.15 23.24 39.75
N LYS A 9 -5.22 24.21 39.76
CA LYS A 9 -5.45 25.60 39.30
C LYS A 9 -5.38 25.76 37.78
N LEU A 10 -4.60 24.92 37.09
CA LEU A 10 -4.49 24.92 35.62
C LEU A 10 -5.74 24.29 34.98
N CYS A 11 -6.30 23.24 35.59
CA CYS A 11 -7.55 22.63 35.11
C CYS A 11 -8.77 23.54 35.31
N ARG A 12 -8.81 24.36 36.36
CA ARG A 12 -9.95 25.26 36.63
C ARG A 12 -9.98 26.54 35.79
N THR A 13 -8.85 26.98 35.23
CA THR A 13 -8.80 28.28 34.51
C THR A 13 -9.15 28.18 33.02
N ARG A 14 -9.19 26.98 32.44
CA ARG A 14 -9.56 26.80 31.02
C ARG A 14 -11.08 26.80 30.77
N ASN A 15 -11.89 26.58 31.81
CA ASN A 15 -13.36 26.51 31.72
C ASN A 15 -14.11 27.85 31.74
N ASN A 16 -13.43 29.00 31.84
CA ASN A 16 -14.13 30.28 32.11
C ASN A 16 -13.92 31.40 31.06
N LYS A 17 -13.62 31.05 29.81
CA LYS A 17 -13.77 31.98 28.68
C LYS A 17 -14.76 31.45 27.64
N GLN A 18 -16.00 31.22 28.09
CA GLN A 18 -17.17 31.20 27.21
C GLN A 18 -17.52 32.65 26.84
N GLY A 19 -16.97 33.12 25.72
CA GLY A 19 -17.48 34.29 25.01
C GLY A 19 -18.29 33.81 23.81
N SER A 20 -19.60 33.65 23.96
CA SER A 20 -20.48 33.34 22.82
C SER A 20 -20.57 34.55 21.89
N VAL A 21 -20.12 34.41 20.64
CA VAL A 21 -20.49 35.34 19.55
C VAL A 21 -21.59 34.65 18.74
N THR A 22 -22.77 35.27 18.71
CA THR A 22 -23.96 34.80 18.00
C THR A 22 -23.83 35.08 16.50
N MET A 23 -23.84 34.03 15.66
CA MET A 23 -24.16 34.20 14.24
C MET A 23 -25.68 34.25 14.06
N LYS A 24 -26.15 35.38 13.51
CA LYS A 24 -27.54 35.64 13.15
C LYS A 24 -27.91 34.89 11.88
N GLY A 25 -29.04 34.18 11.95
CA GLY A 25 -30.05 34.15 10.88
C GLY A 25 -30.14 32.87 10.07
N LEU A 26 -31.13 32.03 10.38
CA LEU A 26 -32.16 31.68 9.41
C LEU A 26 -33.44 31.20 10.11
N LYS A 27 -34.58 31.60 9.55
CA LYS A 27 -35.90 31.66 10.19
C LYS A 27 -36.50 30.28 10.46
N LYS A 28 -37.12 30.13 11.63
CA LYS A 28 -38.11 29.10 11.97
C LYS A 28 -39.37 29.27 11.11
N VAL A 29 -39.91 28.17 10.60
CA VAL A 29 -41.35 28.00 10.37
C VAL A 29 -41.77 26.75 11.13
N GLY A 30 -42.78 26.88 11.99
CA GLY A 30 -43.25 25.84 12.88
C GLY A 30 -44.49 25.11 12.39
N SER A 31 -44.67 23.91 12.96
CA SER A 31 -45.91 23.20 13.31
C SER A 31 -46.95 22.89 12.23
N LEU A 32 -47.26 21.60 12.00
CA LEU A 32 -48.38 20.90 12.66
C LEU A 32 -48.44 19.41 12.25
N LEU A 33 -48.85 18.57 13.20
CA LEU A 33 -49.11 17.14 13.08
C LEU A 33 -50.37 16.84 12.25
N THR A 34 -50.34 15.78 11.43
CA THR A 34 -51.37 14.71 11.41
C THR A 34 -50.80 13.43 10.81
N ALA A 35 -51.08 12.31 11.46
CA ALA A 35 -50.61 10.98 11.13
C ALA A 35 -51.31 10.41 9.89
N ALA A 36 -50.52 9.82 8.98
CA ALA A 36 -50.99 8.84 8.02
C ALA A 36 -49.96 7.70 7.98
N MET A 37 -50.39 6.53 8.44
CA MET A 37 -49.66 5.27 8.33
C MET A 37 -49.41 4.95 6.86
N LEU A 38 -48.16 5.10 6.42
CA LEU A 38 -47.67 4.50 5.18
C LEU A 38 -46.55 3.55 5.58
N VAL A 39 -46.81 2.25 5.41
CA VAL A 39 -45.82 1.18 5.58
C VAL A 39 -44.80 1.33 4.45
N LEU A 40 -43.78 2.17 4.66
CA LEU A 40 -42.54 2.06 3.90
C LEU A 40 -41.71 0.97 4.55
N SER A 41 -41.55 -0.14 3.84
CA SER A 41 -40.43 -1.05 4.02
C SER A 41 -39.14 -0.25 3.85
N LEU A 42 -38.59 0.25 4.95
CA LEU A 42 -37.20 0.66 5.00
C LEU A 42 -36.39 -0.62 4.82
N SER A 43 -35.98 -0.88 3.57
CA SER A 43 -34.76 -1.63 3.34
C SER A 43 -33.69 -0.89 4.14
N VAL A 44 -33.29 -1.44 5.27
CA VAL A 44 -32.04 -1.06 5.91
C VAL A 44 -30.97 -1.53 4.94
N THR A 45 -30.64 -0.71 3.95
CA THR A 45 -29.31 -0.75 3.38
C THR A 45 -28.41 -0.49 4.56
N ALA A 46 -27.84 -1.56 5.11
CA ALA A 46 -26.70 -1.46 5.99
C ALA A 46 -25.72 -0.56 5.24
N LEU A 47 -25.56 0.67 5.76
CA LEU A 47 -24.54 1.58 5.27
C LEU A 47 -23.26 0.78 5.42
N ALA A 48 -22.64 0.39 4.30
CA ALA A 48 -21.34 -0.25 4.33
C ALA A 48 -20.47 0.65 5.21
N ALA A 49 -19.90 0.10 6.28
CA ALA A 49 -19.04 0.86 7.17
C ALA A 49 -17.96 1.51 6.30
N THR A 50 -17.98 2.84 6.24
CA THR A 50 -17.01 3.65 5.51
C THR A 50 -15.62 3.21 5.92
N GLU A 51 -14.74 2.99 4.95
CA GLU A 51 -13.37 2.56 5.24
C GLU A 51 -12.67 3.60 6.12
N GLU A 52 -12.16 3.17 7.26
CA GLU A 52 -11.37 4.01 8.16
C GLU A 52 -9.92 3.52 8.19
N THR A 53 -8.98 4.46 8.10
CA THR A 53 -7.56 4.21 8.28
C THR A 53 -7.22 4.27 9.77
N LYS A 54 -6.63 3.20 10.30
CA LYS A 54 -6.20 3.10 11.70
C LYS A 54 -4.74 3.53 11.85
N ILE A 55 -4.48 4.42 12.79
CA ILE A 55 -3.16 4.98 13.12
C ILE A 55 -2.87 4.64 14.58
N THR A 56 -1.83 3.86 14.86
CA THR A 56 -1.45 3.51 16.24
C THR A 56 -0.90 4.73 16.97
N VAL A 57 -1.15 4.81 18.27
CA VAL A 57 -0.56 5.82 19.14
C VAL A 57 0.65 5.22 19.83
N ASP A 58 1.83 5.75 19.52
CA ASP A 58 3.07 5.29 20.14
C ASP A 58 3.04 5.51 21.67
N ASP A 59 3.73 4.63 22.40
CA ASP A 59 3.78 4.57 23.87
C ASP A 59 2.44 4.32 24.57
N SER A 60 1.33 4.18 23.83
CA SER A 60 0.04 3.75 24.37
C SER A 60 -0.05 2.23 24.45
N LYS A 61 -0.74 1.73 25.48
CA LYS A 61 -1.01 0.31 25.65
C LYS A 61 -1.87 -0.28 24.53
N ASP A 62 -2.92 0.43 24.14
CA ASP A 62 -3.92 -0.02 23.18
C ASP A 62 -4.50 1.11 22.31
N GLY A 63 -3.86 2.27 22.33
CA GLY A 63 -4.36 3.49 21.71
C GLY A 63 -4.18 3.53 20.19
N TYR A 64 -5.21 4.03 19.52
CA TYR A 64 -5.19 4.30 18.10
C TYR A 64 -6.22 5.37 17.72
N VAL A 65 -5.98 6.02 16.59
CA VAL A 65 -6.91 6.97 15.97
C VAL A 65 -7.43 6.35 14.67
N THR A 66 -8.71 6.54 14.36
CA THR A 66 -9.26 6.23 13.03
C THR A 66 -9.58 7.51 12.26
N VAL A 67 -9.30 7.48 10.96
CA VAL A 67 -9.58 8.55 10.00
C VAL A 67 -10.47 7.98 8.91
N SER A 68 -11.71 8.44 8.79
CA SER A 68 -12.60 7.98 7.73
C SER A 68 -12.30 8.65 6.39
N ASN A 69 -12.67 7.99 5.30
CA ASN A 69 -12.64 8.56 3.94
C ASN A 69 -11.25 9.06 3.50
N VAL A 70 -10.18 8.36 3.91
CA VAL A 70 -8.81 8.60 3.42
C VAL A 70 -8.74 8.26 1.93
N THR A 71 -8.26 9.22 1.14
CA THR A 71 -8.15 9.12 -0.32
C THR A 71 -6.74 8.76 -0.75
N SER A 72 -5.74 9.28 -0.04
CA SER A 72 -4.32 8.98 -0.23
C SER A 72 -3.52 9.36 1.02
N VAL A 73 -2.34 8.79 1.16
CA VAL A 73 -1.39 9.13 2.23
C VAL A 73 -0.06 9.49 1.57
N LYS A 74 0.53 10.62 1.94
CA LYS A 74 1.84 11.05 1.43
C LYS A 74 2.77 11.39 2.57
N GLU A 75 4.04 11.05 2.40
CA GLU A 75 5.12 11.58 3.22
C GLU A 75 5.59 12.90 2.61
N LEU A 76 5.30 14.01 3.30
CA LEU A 76 5.69 15.36 2.89
C LEU A 76 6.65 15.90 3.94
N GLN A 77 7.70 16.61 3.53
CA GLN A 77 8.84 17.05 4.35
C GLN A 77 8.62 16.91 5.87
N TYR A 78 9.08 15.76 6.42
CA TYR A 78 9.11 15.41 7.84
C TYR A 78 7.77 15.06 8.52
N ARG A 79 6.69 14.74 7.78
CA ARG A 79 5.42 14.27 8.34
C ARG A 79 4.58 13.43 7.37
N THR A 80 3.87 12.45 7.93
CA THR A 80 2.79 11.74 7.25
C THR A 80 1.55 12.64 7.12
N VAL A 81 1.02 12.75 5.89
CA VAL A 81 -0.16 13.56 5.57
C VAL A 81 -1.25 12.68 4.97
N TYR A 82 -2.41 12.67 5.61
CA TYR A 82 -3.60 11.94 5.18
C TYR A 82 -4.51 12.88 4.39
N PHE A 83 -4.66 12.64 3.08
CA PHE A 83 -5.67 13.33 2.28
C PHE A 83 -6.99 12.61 2.44
N VAL A 84 -8.06 13.37 2.69
CA VAL A 84 -9.40 12.82 2.99
C VAL A 84 -10.47 13.56 2.20
N SER A 85 -11.59 12.88 1.93
CA SER A 85 -12.78 13.50 1.33
C SER A 85 -13.83 13.81 2.39
N SER A 86 -14.38 15.02 2.34
CA SER A 86 -15.47 15.44 3.23
C SER A 86 -16.77 14.64 2.99
N PRO A 87 -17.56 14.31 4.02
CA PRO A 87 -17.28 14.53 5.45
C PRO A 87 -16.29 13.49 5.99
N THR A 88 -15.38 13.90 6.88
CA THR A 88 -14.41 12.99 7.53
C THR A 88 -14.65 12.96 9.03
N THR A 89 -14.61 11.78 9.63
CA THR A 89 -14.66 11.59 11.08
C THR A 89 -13.29 11.14 11.55
N ILE A 90 -12.81 11.80 12.61
CA ILE A 90 -11.64 11.39 13.39
C ILE A 90 -12.16 10.79 14.69
N SER A 91 -11.75 9.56 15.01
CA SER A 91 -12.17 8.89 16.25
C SER A 91 -10.95 8.38 17.03
N PHE A 92 -10.97 8.55 18.34
CA PHE A 92 -9.89 8.19 19.26
C PHE A 92 -10.29 6.96 20.07
N TYR A 93 -9.39 5.99 20.19
CA TYR A 93 -9.59 4.75 20.91
C TYR A 93 -8.38 4.44 21.77
N GLY A 94 -8.61 3.80 22.91
CA GLY A 94 -7.56 3.45 23.86
C GLY A 94 -8.03 3.64 25.29
N SER A 95 -7.40 2.91 26.20
CA SER A 95 -7.71 2.92 27.63
C SER A 95 -6.87 3.93 28.42
N ASP A 96 -5.79 4.44 27.84
CA ASP A 96 -4.78 5.29 28.50
C ASP A 96 -4.51 6.62 27.77
N LEU A 97 -5.32 6.96 26.75
CA LEU A 97 -5.21 8.25 26.07
C LEU A 97 -5.63 9.38 27.01
N MET A 98 -4.75 10.37 27.14
CA MET A 98 -4.97 11.57 27.98
C MET A 98 -5.02 12.87 27.19
N ARG A 99 -4.49 12.87 25.96
CA ARG A 99 -4.63 13.98 25.02
C ARG A 99 -5.31 13.46 23.76
N GLU A 100 -6.40 14.11 23.38
CA GLU A 100 -7.12 13.91 22.14
C GLU A 100 -7.46 15.30 21.61
N ILE A 101 -6.77 15.74 20.56
CA ILE A 101 -6.84 17.12 20.09
C ILE A 101 -6.90 17.14 18.57
N ILE A 102 -7.74 18.01 18.03
CA ILE A 102 -7.79 18.32 16.60
C ILE A 102 -7.66 19.83 16.45
N TYR A 103 -6.64 20.27 15.72
CA TYR A 103 -6.45 21.68 15.34
C TYR A 103 -6.78 21.88 13.87
N TYR A 104 -7.62 22.85 13.55
CA TYR A 104 -7.82 23.38 12.20
C TYR A 104 -6.85 24.51 11.92
N HIS A 105 -6.22 24.51 10.75
CA HIS A 105 -5.22 25.51 10.33
C HIS A 105 -5.75 26.31 9.14
N PRO A 106 -6.42 27.47 9.37
CA PRO A 106 -7.07 28.24 8.31
C PRO A 106 -6.11 28.85 7.28
N ASN A 107 -4.84 29.06 7.66
CA ASN A 107 -3.82 29.67 6.80
C ASN A 107 -2.81 28.65 6.28
N ALA A 108 -3.08 27.35 6.42
CA ALA A 108 -2.16 26.35 5.98
C ALA A 108 -2.02 26.35 4.44
N VAL A 109 -0.80 26.18 3.96
CA VAL A 109 -0.47 26.07 2.54
C VAL A 109 -0.03 24.64 2.26
N VAL A 110 -0.68 24.00 1.29
CA VAL A 110 -0.34 22.65 0.82
C VAL A 110 0.32 22.77 -0.53
N THR A 111 1.54 22.27 -0.66
CA THR A 111 2.26 22.13 -1.93
C THR A 111 2.42 20.65 -2.29
N ASP A 112 3.02 20.34 -3.43
CA ASP A 112 3.30 18.95 -3.81
C ASP A 112 4.29 18.25 -2.86
N ASN A 113 5.12 19.02 -2.15
CA ASN A 113 6.24 18.49 -1.35
C ASN A 113 6.16 18.85 0.15
N SER A 114 5.28 19.78 0.55
CA SER A 114 5.19 20.25 1.94
C SER A 114 3.76 20.62 2.35
N VAL A 115 3.52 20.62 3.68
CA VAL A 115 2.37 21.29 4.29
C VAL A 115 2.88 22.27 5.32
N GLU A 116 2.66 23.56 5.08
CA GLU A 116 3.00 24.63 5.99
C GLU A 116 1.75 25.01 6.78
N LEU A 117 1.74 24.76 8.10
CA LEU A 117 0.53 24.94 8.92
C LEU A 117 0.17 26.43 9.16
N GLY A 118 1.17 27.32 9.09
CA GLY A 118 1.03 28.71 9.52
C GLY A 118 0.93 28.85 11.04
N ASP A 119 0.77 30.08 11.52
CA ASP A 119 0.76 30.40 12.96
C ASP A 119 -0.63 30.39 13.60
N LEU A 120 -1.69 30.39 12.80
CA LEU A 120 -3.08 30.40 13.29
C LEU A 120 -3.66 29.00 13.29
N TYR A 121 -4.27 28.62 14.42
CA TYR A 121 -4.99 27.37 14.57
C TYR A 121 -6.23 27.53 15.46
N GLU A 122 -7.24 26.70 15.22
CA GLU A 122 -8.47 26.60 16.01
C GLU A 122 -8.65 25.17 16.53
N GLU A 123 -8.85 24.98 17.83
CA GLU A 123 -9.12 23.67 18.43
C GLU A 123 -10.58 23.27 18.17
N LEU A 124 -10.79 22.09 17.58
CA LEU A 124 -12.12 21.54 17.35
C LEU A 124 -12.67 20.90 18.62
N THR A 125 -13.97 21.10 18.85
CA THR A 125 -14.70 20.39 19.91
C THR A 125 -14.86 18.91 19.53
N LEU A 126 -14.55 18.04 20.48
CA LEU A 126 -14.81 16.61 20.39
C LEU A 126 -16.17 16.25 20.99
N ASP A 127 -16.82 15.24 20.42
CA ASP A 127 -17.93 14.50 21.03
C ASP A 127 -17.36 13.60 22.13
N LEU A 128 -17.06 14.21 23.28
CA LEU A 128 -16.41 13.56 24.43
C LEU A 128 -17.33 12.57 25.14
N LYS A 129 -16.76 11.42 25.47
CA LYS A 129 -17.23 10.40 26.39
C LYS A 129 -16.25 10.36 27.54
N LEU A 130 -16.76 10.62 28.73
CA LEU A 130 -15.99 10.62 29.96
C LEU A 130 -16.53 9.53 30.89
N ASP A 131 -15.70 9.11 31.83
CA ASP A 131 -16.13 8.30 32.95
C ASP A 131 -17.17 9.02 33.83
N ALA A 132 -17.73 8.31 34.80
CA ALA A 132 -18.82 8.84 35.63
C ALA A 132 -18.42 10.10 36.42
N GLU A 133 -17.13 10.21 36.72
CA GLU A 133 -16.50 11.32 37.44
C GLU A 133 -16.12 12.49 36.52
N GLY A 134 -16.15 12.30 35.19
CA GLY A 134 -15.77 13.31 34.20
C GLY A 134 -14.27 13.62 34.17
N LEU A 135 -13.45 12.71 34.70
CA LEU A 135 -12.01 12.91 34.90
C LEU A 135 -11.17 12.28 33.79
N TYR A 136 -11.65 11.18 33.20
CA TYR A 136 -10.89 10.41 32.21
C TYR A 136 -11.66 10.24 30.91
N TYR A 137 -10.94 10.23 29.80
CA TYR A 137 -11.49 9.92 28.48
C TYR A 137 -11.85 8.43 28.39
N LEU A 138 -13.05 8.16 27.89
CA LEU A 138 -13.44 6.83 27.47
C LEU A 138 -13.17 6.68 25.98
N SER A 139 -12.82 5.45 25.59
CA SER A 139 -12.61 5.11 24.19
C SER A 139 -13.81 5.45 23.31
N GLY A 140 -13.54 5.95 22.11
CA GLY A 140 -14.52 6.27 21.08
C GLY A 140 -14.99 7.72 21.08
N ASN A 141 -14.19 8.65 21.60
CA ASN A 141 -14.35 10.09 21.37
C ASN A 141 -14.10 10.41 19.91
N SER A 142 -14.77 11.40 19.35
CA SER A 142 -14.62 11.71 17.93
C SER A 142 -14.95 13.15 17.59
N SER A 143 -14.64 13.56 16.36
CA SER A 143 -15.17 14.78 15.76
C SER A 143 -15.30 14.63 14.26
N THR A 144 -16.31 15.28 13.67
CA THR A 144 -16.49 15.34 12.22
C THR A 144 -15.86 16.63 11.69
N LEU A 145 -14.85 16.48 10.83
CA LEU A 145 -14.23 17.57 10.09
C LEU A 145 -15.23 18.07 9.04
N LYS A 146 -15.51 19.38 9.05
CA LYS A 146 -16.48 20.02 8.15
C LYS A 146 -15.77 20.97 7.19
N GLY A 147 -16.08 20.82 5.90
CA GLY A 147 -15.48 21.64 4.85
C GLY A 147 -14.02 21.29 4.56
N THR A 148 -13.44 21.97 3.58
CA THR A 148 -12.06 21.76 3.16
C THR A 148 -11.05 22.44 4.09
N GLY A 149 -9.83 21.91 4.14
CA GLY A 149 -8.71 22.54 4.83
C GLY A 149 -7.77 21.56 5.53
N VAL A 150 -6.85 22.10 6.32
CA VAL A 150 -5.76 21.34 6.93
C VAL A 150 -5.99 21.23 8.43
N TYR A 151 -5.77 20.03 8.96
CA TYR A 151 -5.96 19.71 10.37
C TYR A 151 -4.71 19.01 10.91
N THR A 152 -4.39 19.24 12.18
CA THR A 152 -3.44 18.41 12.94
C THR A 152 -4.20 17.61 13.97
N VAL A 153 -3.97 16.31 14.01
CA VAL A 153 -4.55 15.41 15.00
C VAL A 153 -3.44 14.98 15.95
N ILE A 154 -3.72 15.06 17.25
CA ILE A 154 -2.80 14.66 18.32
C ILE A 154 -3.53 13.69 19.24
N ALA A 155 -2.90 12.55 19.49
CA ALA A 155 -3.36 11.57 20.46
C ALA A 155 -2.17 11.10 21.29
N SER A 156 -2.21 11.18 22.63
CA SER A 156 -1.10 10.67 23.45
C SER A 156 -1.55 10.17 24.82
N PRO A 157 -0.83 9.18 25.38
CA PRO A 157 -0.85 8.89 26.82
C PRO A 157 -0.28 10.03 27.66
N GLU A 158 -0.35 9.85 28.98
CA GLU A 158 0.29 10.74 29.95
C GLU A 158 1.80 10.84 29.71
N ALA A 159 2.33 12.07 29.66
CA ALA A 159 3.76 12.34 29.54
C ALA A 159 4.50 11.70 28.34
N ALA A 160 3.77 11.21 27.33
CA ALA A 160 4.32 10.65 26.09
C ALA A 160 4.06 11.56 24.88
N MET A 161 4.85 11.41 23.82
CA MET A 161 4.62 12.16 22.57
C MET A 161 3.38 11.67 21.83
N GLY A 162 3.15 10.35 21.81
CA GLY A 162 2.02 9.72 21.12
C GLY A 162 2.05 9.94 19.61
N ALA A 163 0.88 9.99 18.99
CA ALA A 163 0.70 10.26 17.57
C ALA A 163 0.45 11.75 17.31
N SER A 164 1.14 12.29 16.30
CA SER A 164 0.85 13.61 15.71
C SER A 164 0.94 13.52 14.19
N PHE A 165 -0.15 13.84 13.49
CA PHE A 165 -0.20 13.77 12.04
C PHE A 165 -1.11 14.84 11.44
N VAL A 166 -0.98 15.06 10.13
CA VAL A 166 -1.75 16.06 9.40
C VAL A 166 -2.82 15.39 8.55
N VAL A 167 -4.03 15.97 8.56
CA VAL A 167 -5.15 15.58 7.71
C VAL A 167 -5.50 16.75 6.80
N VAL A 168 -5.57 16.51 5.49
CA VAL A 168 -5.96 17.51 4.48
C VAL A 168 -7.31 17.11 3.89
N VAL A 169 -8.36 17.83 4.24
CA VAL A 169 -9.71 17.64 3.69
C VAL A 169 -9.83 18.38 2.37
N ARG A 170 -10.14 17.66 1.30
CA ARG A 170 -10.45 18.22 -0.02
C ARG A 170 -11.92 17.95 -0.38
N ASP A 171 -12.52 18.84 -1.17
CA ASP A 171 -13.85 18.66 -1.77
C ASP A 171 -13.79 17.73 -2.99
N GLU A 172 -12.85 16.80 -2.96
CA GLU A 172 -12.64 15.82 -4.01
C GLU A 172 -13.10 14.47 -3.45
N PRO A 173 -14.02 13.76 -4.11
CA PRO A 173 -14.36 12.41 -3.69
C PRO A 173 -13.09 11.56 -3.67
N ALA A 174 -12.99 10.65 -2.72
CA ALA A 174 -11.89 9.68 -2.61
C ALA A 174 -11.69 8.93 -3.93
N THR A 175 -10.83 9.46 -4.79
CA THR A 175 -10.46 8.81 -6.04
C THR A 175 -9.23 8.00 -5.70
N ALA A 176 -9.45 6.75 -5.32
CA ALA A 176 -8.37 5.80 -5.07
C ALA A 176 -7.43 5.80 -6.30
N GLU A 177 -6.13 5.88 -6.07
CA GLU A 177 -5.15 5.80 -7.15
C GLU A 177 -5.39 4.49 -7.93
N THR A 178 -5.58 4.62 -9.24
CA THR A 178 -5.93 3.49 -10.09
C THR A 178 -4.92 3.33 -11.20
N VAL A 179 -4.58 2.08 -11.48
CA VAL A 179 -3.78 1.68 -12.64
C VAL A 179 -4.70 1.02 -13.66
N THR A 180 -4.36 1.11 -14.94
CA THR A 180 -5.12 0.43 -15.99
C THR A 180 -4.79 -1.05 -16.00
N ALA A 181 -5.80 -1.89 -15.84
CA ALA A 181 -5.75 -3.33 -16.01
C ALA A 181 -6.28 -3.71 -17.39
N THR A 182 -5.41 -4.21 -18.25
CA THR A 182 -5.74 -4.60 -19.62
C THR A 182 -6.00 -6.10 -19.67
N PRO A 183 -7.14 -6.59 -20.19
CA PRO A 183 -7.42 -8.03 -20.25
C PRO A 183 -6.31 -8.79 -20.97
N THR A 184 -5.91 -9.94 -20.43
CA THR A 184 -4.94 -10.78 -21.12
C THR A 184 -5.59 -11.48 -22.31
N ALA A 185 -4.92 -11.43 -23.47
CA ALA A 185 -5.30 -12.23 -24.63
C ALA A 185 -4.64 -13.62 -24.62
N SER A 186 -3.82 -13.90 -23.60
CA SER A 186 -3.02 -15.12 -23.52
C SER A 186 -3.89 -16.33 -23.19
N LYS A 187 -3.61 -17.46 -23.83
CA LYS A 187 -4.21 -18.74 -23.45
C LYS A 187 -3.63 -19.20 -22.12
N VAL A 188 -4.45 -19.80 -21.24
CA VAL A 188 -3.96 -20.37 -19.97
C VAL A 188 -4.18 -21.88 -19.97
N LEU A 189 -3.11 -22.62 -19.70
CA LEU A 189 -3.14 -24.06 -19.47
C LEU A 189 -2.86 -24.33 -17.99
N VAL A 190 -3.70 -25.14 -17.34
CA VAL A 190 -3.46 -25.66 -15.99
C VAL A 190 -3.32 -27.17 -16.08
N ASN A 191 -2.15 -27.70 -15.73
CA ASN A 191 -1.81 -29.12 -15.89
C ASN A 191 -2.12 -29.65 -17.30
N GLY A 192 -1.77 -28.85 -18.32
CA GLY A 192 -2.02 -29.14 -19.74
C GLY A 192 -3.47 -28.91 -20.20
N SER A 193 -4.43 -28.69 -19.30
CA SER A 193 -5.83 -28.43 -19.65
C SER A 193 -6.09 -26.95 -19.86
N SER A 194 -6.79 -26.58 -20.93
CA SER A 194 -7.14 -25.19 -21.18
C SER A 194 -8.17 -24.68 -20.18
N VAL A 195 -7.88 -23.56 -19.53
CA VAL A 195 -8.77 -22.92 -18.57
C VAL A 195 -8.96 -21.45 -18.94
N SER A 196 -10.21 -20.99 -18.95
CA SER A 196 -10.54 -19.59 -19.27
C SER A 196 -10.65 -18.79 -17.98
N PHE A 197 -9.74 -17.83 -17.79
CA PHE A 197 -9.76 -16.90 -16.66
C PHE A 197 -10.16 -15.50 -17.12
N GLU A 198 -10.85 -14.76 -16.26
CA GLU A 198 -10.80 -13.30 -16.29
C GLU A 198 -9.49 -12.88 -15.65
N ALA A 199 -8.52 -12.47 -16.46
CA ALA A 199 -7.18 -12.10 -16.01
C ALA A 199 -6.69 -10.85 -16.75
N TYR A 200 -5.79 -10.11 -16.12
CA TYR A 200 -5.34 -8.80 -16.60
C TYR A 200 -3.82 -8.68 -16.60
N THR A 201 -3.30 -7.90 -17.53
CA THR A 201 -1.94 -7.39 -17.52
C THR A 201 -1.93 -6.00 -16.87
N ILE A 202 -1.14 -5.85 -15.80
CA ILE A 202 -0.91 -4.59 -15.10
C ILE A 202 0.60 -4.44 -14.96
N ASN A 203 1.17 -3.33 -15.42
CA ASN A 203 2.61 -3.06 -15.37
C ASN A 203 3.46 -4.26 -15.88
N GLY A 204 3.08 -4.82 -17.04
CA GLY A 204 3.77 -5.94 -17.67
C GLY A 204 3.60 -7.32 -17.00
N ASN A 205 2.87 -7.42 -15.89
CA ASN A 205 2.69 -8.66 -15.14
C ASN A 205 1.26 -9.20 -15.28
N ASN A 206 1.10 -10.53 -15.23
CA ASN A 206 -0.21 -11.19 -15.30
C ASN A 206 -0.84 -11.31 -13.91
N TYR A 207 -2.06 -10.81 -13.77
CA TYR A 207 -2.85 -10.80 -12.55
C TYR A 207 -4.11 -11.63 -12.71
N PHE A 208 -4.36 -12.51 -11.75
CA PHE A 208 -5.47 -13.46 -11.75
C PHE A 208 -6.32 -13.28 -10.51
N LYS A 209 -7.64 -13.44 -10.65
CA LYS A 209 -8.56 -13.45 -9.53
C LYS A 209 -8.18 -14.59 -8.58
N LEU A 210 -7.86 -14.26 -7.33
CA LEU A 210 -7.27 -15.20 -6.37
C LEU A 210 -8.18 -16.43 -6.14
N ARG A 211 -9.49 -16.20 -6.03
CA ARG A 211 -10.49 -17.25 -5.82
C ARG A 211 -10.63 -18.18 -7.04
N ASP A 212 -10.41 -17.66 -8.25
CA ASP A 212 -10.43 -18.47 -9.46
C ASP A 212 -9.23 -19.43 -9.49
N LEU A 213 -8.03 -18.93 -9.15
CA LEU A 213 -6.85 -19.77 -8.98
C LEU A 213 -7.07 -20.83 -7.90
N ALA A 214 -7.53 -20.44 -6.71
CA ALA A 214 -7.79 -21.38 -5.62
C ALA A 214 -8.78 -22.49 -6.03
N LYS A 215 -9.86 -22.13 -6.74
CA LYS A 215 -10.85 -23.06 -7.27
C LYS A 215 -10.26 -24.03 -8.29
N VAL A 216 -9.47 -23.54 -9.23
CA VAL A 216 -8.90 -24.35 -10.32
C VAL A 216 -7.80 -25.29 -9.82
N LEU A 217 -7.01 -24.87 -8.82
CA LEU A 217 -5.95 -25.69 -8.23
C LEU A 217 -6.46 -26.63 -7.12
N SER A 218 -7.72 -26.49 -6.70
CA SER A 218 -8.37 -27.35 -5.70
C SER A 218 -8.37 -28.81 -6.15
N GLY A 219 -7.95 -29.72 -5.26
CA GLY A 219 -7.79 -31.15 -5.54
C GLY A 219 -6.40 -31.53 -6.06
N THR A 220 -5.51 -30.57 -6.33
CA THR A 220 -4.10 -30.84 -6.67
C THR A 220 -3.20 -30.84 -5.43
N GLY A 221 -1.95 -31.30 -5.57
CA GLY A 221 -0.95 -31.22 -4.49
C GLY A 221 -0.55 -29.80 -4.08
N LYS A 222 -0.91 -28.79 -4.90
CA LYS A 222 -0.63 -27.37 -4.68
C LYS A 222 -1.93 -26.58 -4.41
N GLN A 223 -2.96 -27.26 -3.93
CA GLN A 223 -4.23 -26.64 -3.55
C GLN A 223 -4.07 -25.70 -2.35
N PHE A 224 -4.94 -24.70 -2.28
CA PHE A 224 -5.05 -23.82 -1.12
C PHE A 224 -6.47 -23.26 -0.98
N ASN A 225 -6.82 -22.85 0.23
CA ASN A 225 -8.07 -22.17 0.54
C ASN A 225 -7.81 -20.67 0.76
N VAL A 226 -8.86 -19.86 0.50
CA VAL A 226 -8.85 -18.41 0.66
C VAL A 226 -10.01 -18.04 1.57
N SER A 227 -9.71 -17.43 2.71
CA SER A 227 -10.72 -16.85 3.59
C SER A 227 -10.51 -15.36 3.78
N TRP A 228 -11.60 -14.66 4.04
CA TRP A 228 -11.62 -13.22 4.27
C TRP A 228 -12.09 -12.98 5.71
N ASP A 229 -11.28 -12.30 6.50
CA ASP A 229 -11.70 -11.72 7.78
C ASP A 229 -12.13 -10.28 7.53
N GLY A 230 -13.44 -10.05 7.50
CA GLY A 230 -14.01 -8.72 7.26
C GLY A 230 -13.84 -7.74 8.42
N THR A 231 -13.62 -8.23 9.65
CA THR A 231 -13.39 -7.37 10.82
C THR A 231 -11.97 -6.82 10.77
N SER A 232 -11.00 -7.68 10.49
CA SER A 232 -9.57 -7.31 10.47
C SER A 232 -9.07 -6.89 9.08
N LYS A 233 -9.92 -7.01 8.04
CA LYS A 233 -9.57 -6.80 6.63
C LYS A 233 -8.36 -7.64 6.20
N VAL A 234 -8.37 -8.92 6.57
CA VAL A 234 -7.26 -9.86 6.33
C VAL A 234 -7.66 -10.89 5.28
N ILE A 235 -6.75 -11.12 4.33
CA ILE A 235 -6.80 -12.25 3.40
C ILE A 235 -5.96 -13.38 3.99
N ASN A 236 -6.59 -14.50 4.32
CA ASN A 236 -5.91 -15.69 4.80
C ASN A 236 -5.80 -16.72 3.67
N LEU A 237 -4.58 -17.19 3.47
CA LEU A 237 -4.17 -18.20 2.50
C LEU A 237 -3.77 -19.45 3.27
N VAL A 238 -4.47 -20.57 3.04
CA VAL A 238 -4.25 -21.82 3.77
C VAL A 238 -3.81 -22.92 2.82
N SER A 239 -2.53 -23.30 2.89
CA SER A 239 -1.93 -24.33 2.05
C SER A 239 -2.52 -25.70 2.31
N GLY A 240 -2.57 -26.54 1.27
CA GLY A 240 -3.00 -27.94 1.37
C GLY A 240 -4.50 -28.13 1.62
N SER A 241 -5.25 -27.06 1.88
CA SER A 241 -6.69 -27.09 2.08
C SER A 241 -7.42 -26.91 0.74
N PRO A 242 -8.42 -27.74 0.41
CA PRO A 242 -9.22 -27.54 -0.80
C PRO A 242 -10.01 -26.24 -0.70
N TYR A 243 -10.16 -25.53 -1.81
CA TYR A 243 -10.93 -24.28 -1.85
C TYR A 243 -12.43 -24.53 -1.65
N THR A 244 -13.07 -23.68 -0.84
CA THR A 244 -14.52 -23.68 -0.64
C THR A 244 -15.15 -22.64 -1.56
N VAL A 245 -16.01 -23.10 -2.48
CA VAL A 245 -16.72 -22.22 -3.43
C VAL A 245 -17.69 -21.30 -2.69
N THR A 246 -17.64 -20.02 -3.01
CA THR A 246 -18.45 -18.95 -2.40
C THR A 246 -19.37 -18.23 -3.39
N GLY A 247 -19.21 -18.50 -4.69
CA GLY A 247 -20.01 -17.92 -5.76
C GLY A 247 -19.25 -16.86 -6.55
N GLY A 248 -19.50 -16.79 -7.86
CA GLY A 248 -18.85 -15.84 -8.78
C GLY A 248 -17.49 -16.27 -9.32
N GLU A 249 -16.92 -17.38 -8.84
CA GLU A 249 -15.63 -17.88 -9.35
C GLU A 249 -15.76 -18.45 -10.76
N MET A 250 -14.77 -18.14 -11.60
CA MET A 250 -14.73 -18.44 -13.04
C MET A 250 -15.79 -17.71 -13.87
N ALA A 251 -16.37 -16.62 -13.34
CA ALA A 251 -17.25 -15.77 -14.13
C ALA A 251 -16.49 -15.14 -15.30
N THR A 252 -17.12 -15.12 -16.48
CA THR A 252 -16.55 -14.51 -17.68
C THR A 252 -16.53 -12.99 -17.55
N GLY A 253 -15.38 -12.38 -17.84
CA GLY A 253 -15.26 -10.93 -17.93
C GLY A 253 -15.87 -10.35 -19.21
N ASP A 254 -15.99 -9.02 -19.28
CA ASP A 254 -16.51 -8.30 -20.46
C ASP A 254 -15.43 -8.03 -21.53
N GLY A 255 -14.20 -8.50 -21.31
CA GLY A 255 -13.08 -8.32 -22.23
C GLY A 255 -12.60 -6.88 -22.37
N LYS A 256 -12.94 -5.99 -21.42
CA LYS A 256 -12.56 -4.57 -21.45
C LYS A 256 -11.54 -4.24 -20.37
N ALA A 257 -10.73 -3.22 -20.65
CA ALA A 257 -9.85 -2.62 -19.65
C ALA A 257 -10.64 -2.10 -18.45
N LYS A 258 -10.02 -2.20 -17.27
CA LYS A 258 -10.59 -1.77 -15.98
C LYS A 258 -9.61 -0.85 -15.26
N GLN A 259 -10.15 -0.02 -14.36
CA GLN A 259 -9.35 0.65 -13.36
C GLN A 259 -9.16 -0.29 -12.18
N ALA A 260 -7.91 -0.52 -11.80
CA ALA A 260 -7.50 -1.39 -10.72
C ALA A 260 -6.96 -0.55 -9.57
N ILE A 261 -7.50 -0.77 -8.37
CA ILE A 261 -7.08 -0.08 -7.15
C ILE A 261 -6.07 -0.97 -6.44
N ILE A 262 -4.96 -0.43 -5.94
CA ILE A 262 -4.00 -1.23 -5.17
C ILE A 262 -4.68 -1.81 -3.92
N ASN A 263 -4.49 -3.10 -3.68
CA ASN A 263 -5.06 -3.75 -2.50
C ASN A 263 -4.08 -3.62 -1.33
N SER A 264 -4.51 -2.98 -0.25
CA SER A 264 -3.71 -2.76 0.97
C SER A 264 -4.06 -3.72 2.12
N SER A 265 -4.84 -4.77 1.86
CA SER A 265 -5.22 -5.75 2.89
C SER A 265 -3.98 -6.47 3.39
N SER A 266 -3.92 -6.75 4.69
CA SER A 266 -2.88 -7.64 5.20
C SER A 266 -3.13 -9.07 4.71
N ILE A 267 -2.07 -9.74 4.26
CA ILE A 267 -2.15 -11.09 3.72
C ILE A 267 -1.32 -12.02 4.60
N TYR A 268 -1.92 -13.13 5.00
CA TYR A 268 -1.26 -14.17 5.77
C TYR A 268 -1.31 -15.49 5.01
N LYS A 269 -0.17 -16.16 4.94
CA LYS A 269 -0.06 -17.53 4.44
C LYS A 269 0.32 -18.45 5.59
N ASP A 270 -0.53 -19.44 5.85
CA ASP A 270 -0.33 -20.43 6.92
C ASP A 270 -0.04 -19.78 8.30
N GLY A 271 -0.66 -18.63 8.56
CA GLY A 271 -0.48 -17.83 9.78
C GLY A 271 0.72 -16.88 9.78
N GLY A 272 1.63 -16.99 8.81
CA GLY A 272 2.73 -16.05 8.61
C GLY A 272 2.34 -14.89 7.70
N LYS A 273 2.67 -13.65 8.08
CA LYS A 273 2.42 -12.47 7.22
C LYS A 273 3.31 -12.53 5.98
N VAL A 274 2.73 -12.28 4.81
CA VAL A 274 3.45 -12.26 3.52
C VAL A 274 3.18 -10.97 2.75
N SER A 275 4.13 -10.56 1.92
CA SER A 275 3.96 -9.44 1.00
C SER A 275 3.70 -9.97 -0.40
N LEU A 276 2.51 -9.72 -0.95
CA LEU A 276 2.13 -10.12 -2.31
C LEU A 276 1.48 -8.93 -3.00
N THR A 277 1.79 -8.72 -4.28
CA THR A 277 1.20 -7.61 -5.03
C THR A 277 -0.21 -7.96 -5.46
N ALA A 278 -1.19 -7.15 -5.05
CA ALA A 278 -2.59 -7.36 -5.38
C ALA A 278 -3.32 -6.07 -5.73
N TYR A 279 -4.35 -6.20 -6.57
CA TYR A 279 -5.27 -5.14 -6.95
C TYR A 279 -6.71 -5.57 -6.73
N THR A 280 -7.57 -4.62 -6.39
CA THR A 280 -9.02 -4.79 -6.37
C THR A 280 -9.62 -4.28 -7.68
N ILE A 281 -10.31 -5.18 -8.39
CA ILE A 281 -11.00 -4.89 -9.66
C ILE A 281 -12.43 -5.42 -9.55
N ASN A 282 -13.42 -4.55 -9.70
CA ASN A 282 -14.85 -4.89 -9.56
C ASN A 282 -15.16 -5.68 -8.27
N GLY A 283 -14.57 -5.27 -7.15
CA GLY A 283 -14.78 -5.91 -5.84
C GLY A 283 -14.07 -7.27 -5.65
N ASN A 284 -13.24 -7.70 -6.59
CA ASN A 284 -12.47 -8.95 -6.51
C ASN A 284 -10.98 -8.68 -6.38
N ASN A 285 -10.26 -9.55 -5.66
CA ASN A 285 -8.82 -9.42 -5.45
C ASN A 285 -8.05 -10.20 -6.51
N TYR A 286 -7.20 -9.49 -7.25
CA TYR A 286 -6.35 -9.99 -8.32
C TYR A 286 -4.91 -9.95 -7.89
N PHE A 287 -4.21 -11.08 -7.98
CA PHE A 287 -2.82 -11.22 -7.52
C PHE A 287 -1.90 -11.52 -8.69
N LYS A 288 -0.67 -11.03 -8.62
CA LYS A 288 0.37 -11.35 -9.58
C LYS A 288 0.60 -12.86 -9.58
N LEU A 289 0.45 -13.52 -10.74
CA LEU A 289 0.44 -14.98 -10.84
C LEU A 289 1.73 -15.60 -10.30
N ARG A 290 2.88 -15.02 -10.63
CA ARG A 290 4.19 -15.52 -10.22
C ARG A 290 4.39 -15.43 -8.71
N ASP A 291 3.89 -14.39 -8.06
CA ASP A 291 3.95 -14.25 -6.60
C ASP A 291 3.15 -15.37 -5.92
N ILE A 292 1.97 -15.72 -6.47
CA ILE A 292 1.16 -16.85 -5.99
C ILE A 292 1.86 -18.19 -6.30
N GLY A 293 2.46 -18.32 -7.49
CA GLY A 293 3.26 -19.48 -7.89
C GLY A 293 4.40 -19.75 -6.92
N GLN A 294 5.16 -18.71 -6.55
CA GLN A 294 6.22 -18.78 -5.55
C GLN A 294 5.67 -19.14 -4.17
N ALA A 295 4.60 -18.47 -3.73
CA ALA A 295 4.03 -18.69 -2.39
C ALA A 295 3.56 -20.13 -2.18
N PHE A 296 2.92 -20.73 -3.19
CA PHE A 296 2.40 -22.10 -3.12
C PHE A 296 3.25 -23.14 -3.84
N ASP A 297 4.43 -22.74 -4.32
CA ASP A 297 5.42 -23.59 -4.98
C ASP A 297 4.83 -24.39 -6.15
N PHE A 298 4.19 -23.72 -7.11
CA PHE A 298 3.78 -24.34 -8.37
C PHE A 298 4.46 -23.70 -9.58
N GLY A 299 4.71 -24.50 -10.61
CA GLY A 299 5.35 -24.07 -11.85
C GLY A 299 4.50 -23.05 -12.61
N VAL A 300 5.13 -21.95 -13.03
CA VAL A 300 4.53 -20.94 -13.91
C VAL A 300 5.50 -20.66 -15.04
N THR A 301 5.13 -21.04 -16.27
CA THR A 301 5.97 -20.83 -17.45
C THR A 301 5.27 -20.04 -18.54
N TRP A 302 6.04 -19.27 -19.31
CA TRP A 302 5.57 -18.56 -20.50
C TRP A 302 5.98 -19.27 -21.79
N ASP A 303 5.05 -19.40 -22.72
CA ASP A 303 5.32 -19.84 -24.09
C ASP A 303 5.00 -18.69 -25.05
N GLY A 304 6.03 -17.94 -25.44
CA GLY A 304 5.88 -16.74 -26.27
C GLY A 304 5.43 -17.05 -27.69
N THR A 305 5.79 -18.22 -28.24
CA THR A 305 5.37 -18.63 -29.59
C THR A 305 3.88 -18.95 -29.63
N ALA A 306 3.38 -19.62 -28.59
CA ALA A 306 1.97 -19.97 -28.48
C ALA A 306 1.11 -18.91 -27.76
N ASN A 307 1.70 -17.79 -27.33
CA ASN A 307 1.04 -16.78 -26.49
C ASN A 307 0.29 -17.42 -25.29
N THR A 308 0.97 -18.34 -24.60
CA THR A 308 0.35 -19.25 -23.63
C THR A 308 1.05 -19.21 -22.27
N ILE A 309 0.28 -18.98 -21.22
CA ILE A 309 0.68 -19.14 -19.83
C ILE A 309 0.42 -20.60 -19.42
N LYS A 310 1.42 -21.28 -18.84
CA LYS A 310 1.26 -22.63 -18.31
C LYS A 310 1.44 -22.61 -16.79
N ILE A 311 0.47 -23.18 -16.09
CA ILE A 311 0.47 -23.44 -14.66
C ILE A 311 0.58 -24.96 -14.50
N ASP A 312 1.56 -25.42 -13.72
CA ASP A 312 1.81 -26.83 -13.47
C ASP A 312 1.95 -27.08 -11.97
N THR A 313 1.01 -27.84 -11.40
CA THR A 313 1.01 -28.17 -9.98
C THR A 313 1.80 -29.44 -9.64
N SER A 314 2.38 -30.10 -10.64
CA SER A 314 3.29 -31.24 -10.45
C SER A 314 4.75 -30.82 -10.30
N THR A 315 5.07 -29.57 -10.64
CA THR A 315 6.41 -28.99 -10.53
C THR A 315 6.44 -27.86 -9.50
N GLY A 316 7.61 -27.64 -8.90
CA GLY A 316 7.85 -26.50 -8.01
C GLY A 316 7.96 -25.19 -8.78
N TYR A 317 7.85 -24.07 -8.07
CA TYR A 317 8.10 -22.78 -8.67
C TYR A 317 9.59 -22.65 -9.02
N MET A 318 9.85 -22.33 -10.29
CA MET A 318 11.18 -21.94 -10.74
C MET A 318 11.12 -20.47 -11.17
N LEU A 319 12.03 -19.67 -10.64
CA LEU A 319 12.32 -18.36 -11.21
C LEU A 319 12.77 -18.61 -12.65
N GLU A 320 11.99 -18.13 -13.61
CA GLU A 320 12.45 -18.13 -15.00
C GLU A 320 13.63 -17.17 -15.08
N SER A 321 14.84 -17.71 -15.12
CA SER A 321 15.93 -17.06 -15.83
C SER A 321 15.47 -16.89 -17.26
N SER A 322 15.36 -15.66 -17.74
CA SER A 322 14.98 -15.32 -19.11
C SER A 322 16.06 -15.79 -20.09
N SER A 323 16.18 -17.10 -20.28
CA SER A 323 16.93 -17.70 -21.36
C SER A 323 15.97 -17.92 -22.55
N GLU A 324 15.43 -16.83 -23.08
CA GLU A 324 15.00 -16.79 -24.47
C GLU A 324 15.94 -15.85 -25.22
N SER A 325 16.79 -16.47 -26.03
CA SER A 325 17.50 -15.86 -27.16
C SER A 325 16.50 -15.12 -28.05
N THR A 326 16.26 -13.86 -27.74
CA THR A 326 15.92 -12.87 -28.74
C THR A 326 17.21 -12.15 -29.06
N THR A 327 17.55 -12.10 -30.35
CA THR A 327 18.58 -11.22 -30.89
C THR A 327 18.20 -9.77 -30.57
N ALA A 328 18.51 -9.31 -29.36
CA ALA A 328 18.51 -7.90 -29.02
C ALA A 328 19.76 -7.31 -29.67
N THR A 329 19.56 -6.43 -30.64
CA THR A 329 20.64 -5.82 -31.43
C THR A 329 21.40 -4.72 -30.66
N GLY A 330 21.46 -4.78 -29.33
CA GLY A 330 22.08 -3.77 -28.48
C GLY A 330 23.02 -4.40 -27.45
N ALA A 331 24.10 -3.69 -27.11
CA ALA A 331 25.08 -4.13 -26.14
C ALA A 331 24.42 -4.42 -24.77
N THR A 332 24.91 -5.40 -24.02
CA THR A 332 24.31 -5.83 -22.74
C THR A 332 25.32 -6.05 -21.63
N LEU A 333 24.90 -5.81 -20.39
CA LEU A 333 25.63 -6.16 -19.17
C LEU A 333 25.47 -7.64 -18.78
N GLY A 334 24.49 -8.35 -19.35
CA GLY A 334 24.20 -9.74 -19.00
C GLY A 334 23.64 -9.87 -17.58
N ILE A 335 22.71 -9.00 -17.19
CA ILE A 335 21.99 -9.06 -15.91
C ILE A 335 20.48 -9.26 -16.14
N GLY A 336 19.82 -9.87 -15.16
CA GLY A 336 18.38 -9.75 -14.93
C GLY A 336 18.17 -8.92 -13.68
N GLY A 337 17.19 -8.01 -13.70
CA GLY A 337 16.96 -7.12 -12.58
C GLY A 337 15.66 -6.35 -12.69
N SER A 338 15.30 -5.66 -11.60
CA SER A 338 14.09 -4.85 -11.50
C SER A 338 14.44 -3.40 -11.13
N THR A 339 13.60 -2.46 -11.52
CA THR A 339 13.75 -1.06 -11.06
C THR A 339 13.54 -1.01 -9.55
N VAL A 340 14.46 -0.36 -8.84
CA VAL A 340 14.33 -0.16 -7.39
C VAL A 340 13.01 0.56 -7.10
N SER A 341 12.17 -0.08 -6.29
CA SER A 341 10.88 0.51 -5.91
C SER A 341 11.07 1.75 -5.04
N ALA A 342 10.16 2.71 -5.14
CA ALA A 342 10.14 3.87 -4.25
C ALA A 342 10.18 3.47 -2.76
N LEU A 343 9.55 2.34 -2.41
CA LEU A 343 9.56 1.80 -1.05
C LEU A 343 10.96 1.38 -0.60
N ALA A 344 11.75 0.73 -1.47
CA ALA A 344 13.12 0.34 -1.15
C ALA A 344 14.04 1.57 -1.00
N MET A 345 13.85 2.60 -1.83
CA MET A 345 14.58 3.86 -1.69
C MET A 345 14.27 4.55 -0.36
N MET A 346 13.00 4.56 0.04
CA MET A 346 12.54 5.23 1.25
C MET A 346 12.86 4.47 2.54
N MET A 347 12.71 3.15 2.54
CA MET A 347 12.86 2.33 3.76
C MET A 347 14.27 1.80 3.95
N GLN A 348 14.98 1.51 2.86
CA GLN A 348 16.31 0.90 2.91
C GLN A 348 17.42 1.88 2.48
N GLY A 349 17.07 3.11 2.11
CA GLY A 349 18.05 4.13 1.68
C GLY A 349 18.71 3.82 0.34
N TRP A 350 18.17 2.88 -0.45
CA TRP A 350 18.77 2.51 -1.73
C TRP A 350 18.68 3.66 -2.74
N PRO A 351 19.70 3.87 -3.59
CA PRO A 351 19.60 4.84 -4.66
C PRO A 351 18.57 4.40 -5.72
N ALA A 352 18.05 5.37 -6.49
CA ALA A 352 17.31 5.05 -7.71
C ALA A 352 18.22 4.25 -8.65
N GLY A 353 17.69 3.19 -9.26
CA GLY A 353 18.54 2.28 -10.02
C GLY A 353 17.88 0.98 -10.41
N VAL A 354 18.72 0.06 -10.89
CA VAL A 354 18.35 -1.31 -11.26
C VAL A 354 18.96 -2.27 -10.26
N HIS A 355 18.09 -2.96 -9.53
CA HIS A 355 18.44 -4.03 -8.59
C HIS A 355 18.76 -5.32 -9.36
N VAL A 356 19.98 -5.83 -9.18
CA VAL A 356 20.49 -7.02 -9.88
C VAL A 356 20.00 -8.29 -9.18
N GLU A 357 19.15 -9.04 -9.87
CA GLU A 357 18.48 -10.24 -9.34
C GLU A 357 18.98 -11.53 -10.00
N ALA A 358 19.71 -11.40 -11.09
CA ALA A 358 20.32 -12.53 -11.79
C ALA A 358 21.48 -12.06 -12.67
N PHE A 359 22.36 -13.00 -13.00
CA PHE A 359 23.35 -12.85 -14.05
C PHE A 359 23.13 -13.87 -15.15
N VAL A 360 23.44 -13.47 -16.39
CA VAL A 360 23.79 -14.42 -17.44
C VAL A 360 25.08 -15.13 -17.01
N PRO A 361 25.11 -16.47 -16.92
CA PRO A 361 26.30 -17.20 -16.50
C PRO A 361 27.52 -16.87 -17.37
N ASN A 362 28.64 -16.51 -16.73
CA ASN A 362 29.86 -16.00 -17.37
C ASN A 362 29.63 -14.75 -18.23
N GLY A 363 28.55 -14.00 -17.96
CA GLY A 363 28.23 -12.75 -18.64
C GLY A 363 29.12 -11.58 -18.20
N PRO A 364 29.04 -10.42 -18.88
CA PRO A 364 29.89 -9.26 -18.62
C PRO A 364 29.93 -8.79 -17.17
N ALA A 365 28.76 -8.53 -16.58
CA ALA A 365 28.66 -8.00 -15.22
C ALA A 365 29.17 -9.01 -14.18
N GLN A 366 28.85 -10.29 -14.34
CA GLN A 366 29.35 -11.34 -13.45
C GLN A 366 30.88 -11.49 -13.55
N THR A 367 31.42 -11.45 -14.77
CA THR A 367 32.88 -11.55 -15.01
C THR A 367 33.64 -10.35 -14.44
N ALA A 368 33.00 -9.17 -14.45
CA ALA A 368 33.55 -7.96 -13.85
C ALA A 368 33.54 -7.99 -12.31
N GLY A 369 32.88 -8.98 -11.68
CA GLY A 369 32.83 -9.13 -10.22
C GLY A 369 31.64 -8.45 -9.55
N MET A 370 30.64 -8.03 -10.33
CA MET A 370 29.35 -7.60 -9.76
C MET A 370 28.68 -8.78 -9.06
N GLN A 371 27.91 -8.48 -8.01
CA GLN A 371 27.25 -9.47 -7.17
C GLN A 371 25.74 -9.34 -7.25
N LEU A 372 25.07 -10.39 -6.80
CA LEU A 372 23.63 -10.37 -6.64
C LEU A 372 23.26 -9.27 -5.64
N TYR A 373 22.11 -8.63 -5.83
CA TYR A 373 21.60 -7.54 -5.02
C TYR A 373 22.32 -6.19 -5.16
N ASP A 374 23.33 -6.09 -6.02
CA ASP A 374 23.88 -4.80 -6.42
C ASP A 374 22.78 -3.91 -7.03
N VAL A 375 22.78 -2.63 -6.70
CA VAL A 375 21.92 -1.62 -7.30
C VAL A 375 22.74 -0.77 -8.25
N ILE A 376 22.53 -0.92 -9.56
CA ILE A 376 23.15 -0.08 -10.58
C ILE A 376 22.44 1.27 -10.61
N TYR A 377 23.13 2.33 -10.23
CA TYR A 377 22.57 3.69 -10.19
C TYR A 377 23.20 4.62 -11.25
N LYS A 378 24.30 4.22 -11.88
CA LYS A 378 25.00 5.02 -12.90
C LYS A 378 25.86 4.15 -13.83
N VAL A 379 25.92 4.52 -15.11
CA VAL A 379 26.83 3.95 -16.11
C VAL A 379 27.57 5.10 -16.82
N ASP A 380 28.90 5.02 -16.88
CA ASP A 380 29.80 6.09 -17.28
C ASP A 380 29.50 7.40 -16.54
N ASP A 381 29.02 8.43 -17.24
CA ASP A 381 28.61 9.71 -16.67
C ASP A 381 27.10 9.89 -16.54
N THR A 382 26.31 8.86 -16.86
CA THR A 382 24.84 8.92 -16.92
C THR A 382 24.20 8.16 -15.77
N GLU A 383 23.43 8.87 -14.94
CA GLU A 383 22.59 8.25 -13.90
C GLU A 383 21.48 7.42 -14.53
N VAL A 384 21.13 6.33 -13.86
CA VAL A 384 20.14 5.36 -14.32
C VAL A 384 19.15 5.12 -13.19
N ALA A 385 17.88 5.43 -13.40
CA ALA A 385 16.83 5.28 -12.39
C ALA A 385 15.92 4.09 -12.63
N SER A 386 15.94 3.47 -13.82
CA SER A 386 15.07 2.34 -14.18
C SER A 386 15.68 1.35 -15.17
N THR A 387 15.08 0.17 -15.28
CA THR A 387 15.47 -0.86 -16.26
C THR A 387 15.33 -0.38 -17.71
N ASP A 388 14.33 0.47 -17.99
CA ASP A 388 14.11 1.02 -19.33
C ASP A 388 15.18 2.05 -19.71
N GLU A 389 15.60 2.87 -18.73
CA GLU A 389 16.71 3.81 -18.90
C GLU A 389 18.03 3.08 -19.09
N LEU A 390 18.30 2.05 -18.28
CA LEU A 390 19.50 1.21 -18.45
C LEU A 390 19.52 0.55 -19.82
N SER A 391 18.40 -0.04 -20.25
CA SER A 391 18.28 -0.68 -21.56
C SER A 391 18.48 0.33 -22.70
N THR A 392 17.93 1.54 -22.57
CA THR A 392 18.04 2.60 -23.57
C THR A 392 19.47 3.13 -23.65
N LEU A 393 20.12 3.31 -22.50
CA LEU A 393 21.51 3.74 -22.42
C LEU A 393 22.43 2.70 -23.05
N LEU A 394 22.30 1.41 -22.71
CA LEU A 394 23.16 0.36 -23.28
C LEU A 394 23.00 0.19 -24.79
N LYS A 395 21.85 0.57 -25.38
CA LYS A 395 21.65 0.59 -26.84
C LYS A 395 22.45 1.68 -27.55
N THR A 396 22.97 2.69 -26.85
CA THR A 396 23.85 3.70 -27.44
C THR A 396 25.30 3.20 -27.55
N HIS A 397 25.62 2.09 -26.89
CA HIS A 397 26.93 1.44 -26.90
C HIS A 397 26.95 0.24 -27.86
N ASN A 398 28.17 -0.15 -28.25
CA ASN A 398 28.41 -1.34 -29.06
C ASN A 398 28.90 -2.50 -28.18
N ALA A 399 28.61 -3.73 -28.63
CA ALA A 399 29.21 -4.91 -28.01
C ALA A 399 30.75 -4.83 -28.10
N GLY A 400 31.43 -5.10 -26.99
CA GLY A 400 32.88 -4.95 -26.85
C GLY A 400 33.31 -3.62 -26.23
N ASP A 401 32.42 -2.63 -26.10
CA ASP A 401 32.73 -1.40 -25.37
C ASP A 401 32.96 -1.72 -23.89
N VAL A 402 33.92 -1.03 -23.26
CA VAL A 402 34.14 -1.09 -21.81
C VAL A 402 33.47 0.12 -21.18
N VAL A 403 32.46 -0.11 -20.36
CA VAL A 403 31.73 0.94 -19.63
C VAL A 403 32.02 0.86 -18.14
N LYS A 404 32.02 2.00 -17.45
CA LYS A 404 32.10 2.06 -15.99
C LYS A 404 30.71 1.91 -15.40
N VAL A 405 30.50 0.87 -14.61
CA VAL A 405 29.23 0.63 -13.92
C VAL A 405 29.41 0.95 -12.44
N TYR A 406 28.61 1.88 -11.93
CA TYR A 406 28.61 2.26 -10.53
C TYR A 406 27.44 1.59 -9.84
N VAL A 407 27.74 0.91 -8.73
CA VAL A 407 26.73 0.19 -7.96
C VAL A 407 26.76 0.56 -6.50
N TYR A 408 25.60 0.52 -5.90
CA TYR A 408 25.42 0.50 -4.46
C TYR A 408 25.20 -0.95 -4.05
N ARG A 409 26.02 -1.45 -3.13
CA ARG A 409 25.91 -2.79 -2.57
C ARG A 409 25.28 -2.67 -1.18
N PRO A 410 24.04 -3.14 -0.98
CA PRO A 410 23.43 -3.12 0.34
C PRO A 410 24.13 -4.09 1.29
N ALA A 411 24.18 -3.74 2.58
CA ALA A 411 24.64 -4.64 3.63
C ALA A 411 23.62 -5.78 3.82
N ASP A 412 23.94 -6.94 3.23
CA ASP A 412 23.39 -8.27 3.47
C ASP A 412 21.85 -8.44 3.43
N TYR A 413 21.34 -8.98 2.31
CA TYR A 413 19.95 -9.46 2.24
C TYR A 413 19.81 -10.98 2.43
N GLU A 414 20.88 -11.79 2.30
CA GLU A 414 21.09 -13.14 2.90
C GLU A 414 22.47 -13.69 2.41
N GLY A 415 23.56 -13.59 3.17
CA GLY A 415 24.79 -14.33 2.78
C GLY A 415 26.12 -14.12 3.50
N ASP A 416 26.45 -12.94 4.02
CA ASP A 416 27.78 -12.61 4.56
C ASP A 416 27.65 -11.95 5.95
N GLY A 417 27.34 -12.79 6.93
CA GLY A 417 26.81 -12.36 8.23
C GLY A 417 27.61 -11.28 8.97
N ALA A 418 26.88 -10.51 9.79
CA ALA A 418 27.30 -9.59 10.87
C ALA A 418 28.34 -8.48 10.57
N ASP A 419 29.14 -8.56 9.50
CA ASP A 419 30.22 -7.63 9.17
C ASP A 419 30.03 -6.92 7.80
N ALA A 420 28.91 -7.16 7.10
CA ALA A 420 28.62 -6.52 5.82
C ALA A 420 28.42 -5.00 5.99
N VAL A 421 29.11 -4.22 5.16
CA VAL A 421 29.03 -2.75 5.15
C VAL A 421 28.43 -2.32 3.81
N GLU A 422 27.54 -1.32 3.83
CA GLU A 422 27.02 -0.71 2.61
C GLU A 422 28.16 -0.04 1.85
N GLU A 423 28.34 -0.39 0.58
CA GLU A 423 29.49 0.10 -0.21
C GLU A 423 29.07 0.60 -1.58
N TYR A 424 29.68 1.71 -2.00
CA TYR A 424 29.60 2.21 -3.37
C TYR A 424 30.82 1.72 -4.14
N LEU A 425 30.57 0.89 -5.16
CA LEU A 425 31.59 0.20 -5.94
C LEU A 425 31.56 0.66 -7.39
N THR A 426 32.66 0.43 -8.11
CA THR A 426 32.77 0.72 -9.54
C THR A 426 33.43 -0.44 -10.25
N PHE A 427 32.84 -0.86 -11.37
CA PHE A 427 33.30 -1.97 -12.19
C PHE A 427 33.52 -1.51 -13.63
N ASP A 428 34.64 -1.91 -14.25
CA ASP A 428 34.84 -1.78 -15.69
C ASP A 428 34.24 -3.04 -16.36
N VAL A 429 33.16 -2.88 -17.12
CA VAL A 429 32.39 -3.99 -17.71
C VAL A 429 32.48 -3.96 -19.23
N THR A 430 32.98 -5.04 -19.83
CA THR A 430 33.02 -5.21 -21.29
C THR A 430 31.70 -5.75 -21.82
N LEU A 431 30.92 -4.92 -22.50
CA LEU A 431 29.55 -5.26 -22.93
C LEU A 431 29.53 -6.44 -23.92
N ALA A 432 28.55 -7.33 -23.75
CA ALA A 432 28.29 -8.43 -24.68
C ALA A 432 27.25 -8.03 -25.73
N LYS A 433 27.07 -8.89 -26.73
CA LYS A 433 26.03 -8.76 -27.76
C LYS A 433 24.71 -9.37 -27.30
#